data_AF-A0A183TZV3-F1
#
_entry.id   AF-A0A183TZV3-F1
#
_cell.length_a   1.000
_cell.length_b   1.000
_cell.length_c   1.000
_cell.angle_alpha   90.00
_cell.angle_beta   90.00
_cell.angle_gamma   90.00
#
_symmetry.space_group_name_H-M   'P 1'
#
loop_
_entity.id
_entity.type
_entity.pdbx_description
1 polymer ?
#
loop_
_entity_poly.entity_id
_entity_poly.type
_entity_poly.pdbx_seq_one_letter_code
_entity_poly.pdbx_strand_id
1 'polypeptide(L)'
;MDRLKKFLTEKKVNKNFKRAGAGHRLCDDTSKHASIHPGNMQRGPQSQGGHQPSVDRIAAADVAAQAAFKRMNLGAKQETVTQRNIRLRVSNFASALKELEEERRAREQEINRSDASTQREPNKDEFAKVDVREFEHSNAVKGVFFTCELLGDDIVLTRDEMKQNVEAFLRSQMDEDSIVASALMLFSLNGSEKRKVATETLQKYIQNIIENPDQPKFRRIRLANKAFQERVLAAKGGREFLEACGFEERMEPFSEGAELEEFLVINDDKAEDVASLVQALDVLQTGQPVPIKLHRNPAIYRLEPNQLIPNPKLPPDFFELSGVEFKKEQALKTAQVEKLTTLRTREMRERDELLRSYRYKYTLLRIKFPNHFFLQIANDLQARR
;
A
#
# COMPACT_ATOMS: atom_id res chain seq x y z
N MET A 1 16.39 -20.93 -18.15
CA MET A 1 16.13 -21.42 -16.76
C MET A 1 17.39 -21.61 -15.90
N ASP A 2 18.43 -22.28 -16.42
CA ASP A 2 19.57 -22.69 -15.60
C ASP A 2 20.54 -21.56 -15.24
N ARG A 3 20.82 -20.61 -16.14
CA ARG A 3 21.90 -19.62 -15.93
C ARG A 3 21.58 -18.58 -14.85
N LEU A 4 20.38 -18.00 -14.87
CA LEU A 4 19.94 -17.04 -13.85
C LEU A 4 19.86 -17.68 -12.46
N LYS A 5 19.30 -18.91 -12.40
CA LYS A 5 19.24 -19.68 -11.15
C LYS A 5 20.62 -20.07 -10.67
N LYS A 6 21.50 -20.57 -11.56
CA LYS A 6 22.91 -20.88 -11.26
C LYS A 6 23.64 -19.67 -10.70
N PHE A 7 23.51 -18.50 -11.34
CA PHE A 7 24.09 -17.26 -10.83
C PHE A 7 23.63 -16.95 -9.41
N LEU A 8 22.31 -16.99 -9.14
CA LEU A 8 21.78 -16.75 -7.80
C LEU A 8 22.23 -17.82 -6.79
N THR A 9 22.25 -19.10 -7.18
CA THR A 9 22.66 -20.20 -6.29
C THR A 9 24.15 -20.21 -6.01
N GLU A 10 25.00 -19.95 -7.00
CA GLU A 10 26.46 -19.89 -6.85
C GLU A 10 26.85 -18.73 -5.96
N LYS A 11 26.21 -17.57 -6.11
CA LYS A 11 26.44 -16.41 -5.24
C LYS A 11 25.95 -16.66 -3.81
N LYS A 12 24.81 -17.33 -3.65
CA LYS A 12 24.31 -17.78 -2.34
C LYS A 12 25.29 -18.71 -1.65
N VAL A 13 25.80 -19.72 -2.37
CA VAL A 13 26.80 -20.68 -1.87
C VAL A 13 28.09 -19.95 -1.48
N ASN A 14 28.67 -19.16 -2.38
CA ASN A 14 29.93 -18.45 -2.11
C ASN A 14 29.87 -17.52 -0.89
N LYS A 15 28.71 -16.88 -0.65
CA LYS A 15 28.54 -16.01 0.52
C LYS A 15 28.36 -16.79 1.81
N ASN A 16 27.60 -17.89 1.79
CA ASN A 16 27.41 -18.75 2.95
C ASN A 16 28.72 -19.44 3.37
N PHE A 17 29.54 -19.88 2.41
CA PHE A 17 30.83 -20.53 2.68
C PHE A 17 31.88 -19.55 3.23
N LYS A 18 31.93 -18.31 2.77
CA LYS A 18 32.85 -17.28 3.31
C LYS A 18 32.51 -16.85 4.74
N ARG A 19 31.30 -17.16 5.22
CA ARG A 19 30.79 -16.72 6.54
C ARG A 19 30.71 -17.85 7.58
N ALA A 20 30.99 -19.09 7.19
CA ALA A 20 31.17 -20.17 8.14
C ALA A 20 32.51 -19.97 8.88
N GLY A 21 32.47 -19.24 10.00
CA GLY A 21 33.61 -19.10 10.90
C GLY A 21 34.09 -20.45 11.45
N ALA A 22 35.25 -20.44 12.11
CA ALA A 22 35.83 -21.64 12.70
C ALA A 22 34.84 -22.31 13.68
N GLY A 23 34.56 -23.60 13.47
CA GLY A 23 33.56 -24.34 14.24
C GLY A 23 33.89 -24.41 15.74
N HIS A 24 32.88 -24.18 16.58
CA HIS A 24 32.98 -24.24 18.03
C HIS A 24 32.32 -25.53 18.55
N ARG A 25 32.97 -26.24 19.48
CA ARG A 25 32.48 -27.51 20.05
C ARG A 25 31.61 -27.23 21.28
N LEU A 26 30.55 -28.03 21.44
CA LEU A 26 29.50 -27.92 22.46
C LEU A 26 29.93 -28.19 23.93
N CYS A 27 31.20 -27.95 24.30
CA CYS A 27 31.71 -28.25 25.66
C CYS A 27 32.17 -27.04 26.47
N ASP A 28 32.05 -25.81 25.96
CA ASP A 28 32.54 -24.62 26.69
C ASP A 28 31.41 -23.96 27.50
N ASP A 29 31.15 -24.54 28.68
CA ASP A 29 30.31 -23.98 29.73
C ASP A 29 31.05 -22.88 30.52
N THR A 30 30.57 -21.64 30.48
CA THR A 30 30.89 -20.64 31.51
C THR A 30 29.65 -19.91 31.99
N SER A 31 28.87 -20.59 32.83
CA SER A 31 27.86 -19.98 33.70
C SER A 31 28.52 -19.29 34.89
N LYS A 32 28.33 -17.97 35.05
CA LYS A 32 28.60 -17.28 36.33
C LYS A 32 27.28 -16.96 37.02
N HIS A 33 27.03 -17.68 38.11
CA HIS A 33 26.00 -17.45 39.11
C HIS A 33 26.39 -16.26 40.00
N ALA A 34 25.42 -15.45 40.42
CA ALA A 34 25.53 -14.59 41.60
C ALA A 34 24.19 -14.57 42.36
N SER A 35 24.27 -14.64 43.69
CA SER A 35 23.21 -14.97 44.64
C SER A 35 22.87 -13.80 45.59
N ILE A 36 21.56 -13.61 45.81
CA ILE A 36 20.78 -13.32 47.04
C ILE A 36 21.30 -12.31 48.09
N HIS A 37 20.45 -11.34 48.48
CA HIS A 37 20.08 -11.07 49.89
C HIS A 37 18.71 -10.37 50.06
N PRO A 38 17.95 -10.62 51.16
CA PRO A 38 16.58 -10.12 51.40
C PRO A 38 16.48 -8.99 52.44
N GLY A 39 15.38 -8.22 52.43
CA GLY A 39 15.04 -7.21 53.44
C GLY A 39 13.51 -7.07 53.63
N ASN A 40 13.07 -6.86 54.87
CA ASN A 40 11.74 -7.18 55.40
C ASN A 40 10.91 -5.92 55.79
N MET A 41 9.56 -6.04 55.69
CA MET A 41 8.45 -5.39 56.45
C MET A 41 8.24 -3.85 56.56
N GLN A 42 6.98 -3.38 56.31
CA GLN A 42 5.98 -2.93 57.33
C GLN A 42 4.62 -2.47 56.69
N ARG A 43 3.48 -2.64 57.42
CA ARG A 43 2.05 -2.25 57.17
C ARG A 43 1.78 -0.74 57.44
N GLY A 44 0.82 0.01 56.89
CA GLY A 44 -0.69 -0.02 56.74
C GLY A 44 -1.23 1.44 56.95
N PRO A 45 -2.53 1.85 56.98
CA PRO A 45 -3.83 1.24 56.59
C PRO A 45 -4.86 2.15 55.80
N GLN A 46 -6.03 1.54 55.49
CA GLN A 46 -7.40 1.87 55.00
C GLN A 46 -8.05 3.31 55.02
N SER A 47 -9.04 3.53 54.11
CA SER A 47 -10.44 3.98 54.40
C SER A 47 -11.43 3.94 53.20
N GLN A 48 -12.74 3.88 53.49
CA GLN A 48 -13.95 3.59 52.66
C GLN A 48 -14.71 4.82 52.07
N GLY A 49 -15.72 4.57 51.20
CA GLY A 49 -16.99 5.36 51.16
C GLY A 49 -17.60 5.70 49.77
N GLY A 50 -18.86 5.34 49.49
CA GLY A 50 -19.59 5.50 48.21
C GLY A 50 -20.73 6.57 48.17
N HIS A 51 -21.57 6.59 47.10
CA HIS A 51 -23.05 6.85 47.03
C HIS A 51 -23.59 7.20 45.60
N GLN A 52 -24.84 6.78 45.30
CA GLN A 52 -25.70 7.00 44.10
C GLN A 52 -27.02 7.72 44.49
N PRO A 53 -27.80 8.30 43.53
CA PRO A 53 -29.28 8.28 43.62
C PRO A 53 -30.08 8.10 42.29
N SER A 54 -31.42 8.10 42.40
CA SER A 54 -32.48 7.27 41.75
C SER A 54 -33.45 7.96 40.74
N VAL A 55 -34.51 7.22 40.30
CA VAL A 55 -35.18 7.19 38.97
C VAL A 55 -36.55 7.91 38.83
N ASP A 56 -37.11 8.62 39.81
CA ASP A 56 -38.54 9.01 39.81
C ASP A 56 -38.95 10.35 39.13
N ARG A 57 -38.53 10.66 37.89
CA ARG A 57 -38.99 11.91 37.20
C ARG A 57 -39.69 11.75 35.85
N ILE A 58 -39.84 10.55 35.31
CA ILE A 58 -40.29 10.36 33.91
C ILE A 58 -41.82 10.20 33.78
N ALA A 59 -42.54 9.83 34.84
CA ALA A 59 -43.96 9.47 34.75
C ALA A 59 -44.94 10.66 34.64
N ALA A 60 -44.53 11.90 34.96
CA ALA A 60 -45.45 13.04 35.03
C ALA A 60 -45.65 13.79 33.69
N ALA A 61 -44.73 13.63 32.72
CA ALA A 61 -44.76 14.39 31.47
C ALA A 61 -45.74 13.82 30.42
N ASP A 62 -45.94 12.50 30.41
CA ASP A 62 -46.76 11.81 29.39
C ASP A 62 -48.27 12.04 29.55
N VAL A 63 -48.74 12.26 30.78
CA VAL A 63 -50.17 12.44 31.08
C VAL A 63 -50.69 13.78 30.56
N ALA A 64 -49.85 14.81 30.54
CA ALA A 64 -50.21 16.15 30.04
C ALA A 64 -50.34 16.19 28.50
N ALA A 65 -49.50 15.44 27.78
CA ALA A 65 -49.52 15.39 26.32
C ALA A 65 -50.79 14.71 25.77
N GLN A 66 -51.28 13.65 26.44
CA GLN A 66 -52.50 12.96 26.02
C GLN A 66 -53.79 13.78 26.25
N ALA A 67 -53.81 14.67 27.25
CA ALA A 67 -54.96 15.50 27.55
C ALA A 67 -55.18 16.63 26.52
N ALA A 68 -54.10 17.15 25.91
CA ALA A 68 -54.18 18.20 24.89
C ALA A 68 -54.72 17.66 23.55
N PHE A 69 -54.34 16.43 23.18
CA PHE A 69 -54.76 15.80 21.91
C PHE A 69 -56.27 15.56 21.82
N LYS A 70 -56.93 15.29 22.96
CA LYS A 70 -58.38 15.03 23.00
C LYS A 70 -59.24 16.29 22.81
N ARG A 71 -58.68 17.50 23.00
CA ARG A 71 -59.42 18.76 22.86
C ARG A 71 -59.49 19.28 21.42
N MET A 72 -58.58 18.87 20.52
CA MET A 72 -58.50 19.39 19.15
C MET A 72 -59.34 18.62 18.11
N ASN A 73 -60.00 17.52 18.48
CA ASN A 73 -60.56 16.56 17.50
C ASN A 73 -62.10 16.53 17.39
N LEU A 74 -62.81 17.55 17.92
CA LEU A 74 -64.28 17.65 17.85
C LEU A 74 -64.72 18.23 16.49
N GLY A 75 -64.82 17.39 15.46
CA GLY A 75 -65.43 17.78 14.17
C GLY A 75 -65.05 16.92 12.95
N ALA A 76 -64.04 16.05 13.05
CA ALA A 76 -63.64 15.20 11.93
C ALA A 76 -64.52 13.94 11.87
N LYS A 77 -65.20 13.72 10.73
CA LYS A 77 -65.83 12.44 10.39
C LYS A 77 -64.78 11.32 10.60
N GLN A 78 -65.13 10.24 11.29
CA GLN A 78 -64.21 9.14 11.59
C GLN A 78 -63.72 8.48 10.28
N GLU A 79 -62.57 8.94 9.77
CA GLU A 79 -61.85 8.26 8.70
C GLU A 79 -61.41 6.88 9.21
N THR A 80 -61.63 5.83 8.40
CA THR A 80 -61.14 4.49 8.74
C THR A 80 -59.61 4.49 8.80
N VAL A 81 -59.03 3.67 9.69
CA VAL A 81 -57.57 3.57 9.90
C VAL A 81 -56.83 3.37 8.57
N THR A 82 -57.41 2.60 7.64
CA THR A 82 -56.87 2.35 6.30
C THR A 82 -56.84 3.61 5.43
N GLN A 83 -57.92 4.41 5.43
CA GLN A 83 -57.99 5.67 4.67
C GLN A 83 -57.01 6.71 5.22
N ARG A 84 -56.88 6.78 6.54
CA ARG A 84 -55.90 7.65 7.21
C ARG A 84 -54.46 7.28 6.83
N ASN A 85 -54.14 5.99 6.81
CA ASN A 85 -52.81 5.49 6.44
C ASN A 85 -52.46 5.75 4.97
N ILE A 86 -53.44 5.61 4.06
CA ILE A 86 -53.25 5.92 2.63
C ILE A 86 -53.02 7.42 2.43
N ARG A 87 -53.83 8.27 3.08
CA ARG A 87 -53.69 9.72 3.01
C ARG A 87 -52.35 10.21 3.53
N LEU A 88 -51.88 9.65 4.66
CA LEU A 88 -50.55 9.95 5.22
C LEU A 88 -49.44 9.53 4.26
N ARG A 89 -49.54 8.35 3.62
CA ARG A 89 -48.56 7.91 2.62
C ARG A 89 -48.51 8.80 1.39
N VAL A 90 -49.67 9.19 0.86
CA VAL A 90 -49.77 10.09 -0.31
C VAL A 90 -49.27 11.49 0.04
N SER A 91 -49.62 12.00 1.22
CA SER A 91 -49.13 13.30 1.71
C SER A 91 -47.61 13.30 1.90
N ASN A 92 -47.07 12.28 2.56
CA ASN A 92 -45.62 12.15 2.76
C ASN A 92 -44.88 11.98 1.44
N PHE A 93 -45.46 11.24 0.49
CA PHE A 93 -44.90 11.08 -0.85
C PHE A 93 -44.90 12.39 -1.64
N ALA A 94 -45.99 13.17 -1.58
CA ALA A 94 -46.08 14.48 -2.23
C ALA A 94 -45.12 15.50 -1.60
N SER A 95 -44.99 15.53 -0.28
CA SER A 95 -44.01 16.38 0.42
C SER A 95 -42.58 16.00 0.07
N ALA A 96 -42.24 14.71 0.01
CA ALA A 96 -40.91 14.23 -0.36
C ALA A 96 -40.56 14.53 -1.83
N LEU A 97 -41.52 14.39 -2.76
CA LEU A 97 -41.31 14.77 -4.15
C LEU A 97 -41.09 16.27 -4.32
N LYS A 98 -41.84 17.09 -3.57
CA LYS A 98 -41.70 18.54 -3.58
C LYS A 98 -40.35 18.99 -3.02
N GLU A 99 -39.93 18.40 -1.90
CA GLU A 99 -38.62 18.68 -1.29
C GLU A 99 -37.47 18.28 -2.24
N LEU A 100 -37.59 17.15 -2.94
CA LEU A 100 -36.60 16.69 -3.90
C LEU A 100 -36.54 17.57 -5.16
N GLU A 101 -37.68 18.07 -5.62
CA GLU A 101 -37.73 19.03 -6.74
C GLU A 101 -37.19 20.40 -6.34
N GLU A 102 -37.43 20.85 -5.10
CA GLU A 102 -36.84 22.06 -4.54
C GLU A 102 -35.32 21.93 -4.39
N GLU A 103 -34.81 20.79 -3.93
CA GLU A 103 -33.37 20.52 -3.84
C GLU A 103 -32.70 20.47 -5.22
N ARG A 104 -33.36 19.87 -6.21
CA ARG A 104 -32.88 19.88 -7.61
C ARG A 104 -32.83 21.29 -8.18
N ARG A 105 -33.88 22.09 -7.96
CA ARG A 105 -33.91 23.50 -8.39
C ARG A 105 -32.87 24.35 -7.66
N ALA A 106 -32.63 24.10 -6.37
CA ALA A 106 -31.58 24.77 -5.61
C ALA A 106 -30.19 24.46 -6.18
N ARG A 107 -29.91 23.18 -6.52
CA ARG A 107 -28.65 22.80 -7.18
C ARG A 107 -28.51 23.42 -8.58
N GLU A 108 -29.56 23.39 -9.39
CA GLU A 108 -29.54 24.02 -10.72
C GLU A 108 -29.35 25.53 -10.62
N GLN A 109 -29.88 26.18 -9.57
CA GLN A 109 -29.64 27.60 -9.28
C GLN A 109 -28.22 27.88 -8.74
N GLU A 110 -27.64 26.98 -7.96
CA GLU A 110 -26.23 27.08 -7.53
C GLU A 110 -25.27 26.94 -8.71
N ILE A 111 -25.53 25.97 -9.62
CA ILE A 111 -24.76 25.77 -10.85
C ILE A 111 -24.85 27.01 -11.77
N ASN A 112 -26.06 27.54 -11.98
CA ASN A 112 -26.24 28.76 -12.77
C ASN A 112 -25.66 30.03 -12.11
N ARG A 113 -25.62 30.10 -10.76
CA ARG A 113 -24.97 31.21 -10.04
C ARG A 113 -23.44 31.13 -10.13
N SER A 114 -22.86 29.93 -10.14
CA SER A 114 -21.42 29.75 -10.36
C SER A 114 -20.97 30.07 -11.79
N ASP A 115 -21.86 29.94 -12.79
CA ASP A 115 -21.54 30.26 -14.19
C ASP A 115 -21.68 31.76 -14.54
N ALA A 116 -22.44 32.54 -13.76
CA ALA A 116 -22.71 33.95 -14.06
C ALA A 116 -21.69 34.96 -13.50
N SER A 117 -20.76 34.53 -12.65
CA SER A 117 -19.67 35.39 -12.16
C SER A 117 -18.34 34.65 -12.14
N THR A 118 -17.44 35.06 -13.04
CA THR A 118 -16.00 34.74 -13.14
C THR A 118 -15.66 33.83 -14.34
N GLN A 119 -15.12 34.43 -15.40
CA GLN A 119 -14.25 33.77 -16.37
C GLN A 119 -12.94 33.29 -15.69
N ARG A 120 -13.05 32.26 -14.86
CA ARG A 120 -11.92 31.44 -14.42
C ARG A 120 -12.39 30.01 -14.54
N GLU A 121 -11.75 29.29 -15.46
CA GLU A 121 -11.84 27.83 -15.59
C GLU A 121 -11.94 27.18 -14.20
N PRO A 122 -13.09 26.59 -13.82
CA PRO A 122 -13.17 25.82 -12.61
C PRO A 122 -12.44 24.50 -12.87
N ASN A 123 -11.31 24.31 -12.19
CA ASN A 123 -10.62 23.03 -12.07
C ASN A 123 -11.65 21.95 -11.72
N LYS A 124 -11.89 21.01 -12.65
CA LYS A 124 -12.84 19.89 -12.51
C LYS A 124 -12.43 18.83 -11.47
N ASP A 125 -11.42 19.11 -10.63
CA ASP A 125 -10.78 18.12 -9.75
C ASP A 125 -11.12 18.24 -8.24
N GLU A 126 -12.02 19.14 -7.84
CA GLU A 126 -12.34 19.37 -6.42
C GLU A 126 -13.68 18.76 -5.93
N PHE A 127 -14.31 17.89 -6.72
CA PHE A 127 -15.43 17.08 -6.24
C PHE A 127 -14.93 15.76 -5.63
N ALA A 128 -14.85 15.72 -4.29
CA ALA A 128 -14.71 14.54 -3.44
C ALA A 128 -13.55 13.58 -3.80
N LYS A 129 -12.29 14.02 -3.63
CA LYS A 129 -11.18 13.09 -3.50
C LYS A 129 -11.38 12.27 -2.22
N VAL A 130 -11.65 10.98 -2.38
CA VAL A 130 -11.52 9.97 -1.32
C VAL A 130 -10.11 10.12 -0.75
N ASP A 131 -9.99 10.42 0.55
CA ASP A 131 -8.70 10.42 1.24
C ASP A 131 -8.23 8.96 1.43
N VAL A 132 -7.76 8.34 0.35
CA VAL A 132 -7.11 7.03 0.37
C VAL A 132 -5.68 7.24 0.81
N ARG A 133 -5.43 7.10 2.11
CA ARG A 133 -4.08 7.21 2.67
C ARG A 133 -3.51 5.80 2.89
N GLU A 134 -2.49 5.45 2.12
CA GLU A 134 -1.71 4.22 2.32
C GLU A 134 -0.59 4.50 3.31
N PHE A 135 -0.54 3.73 4.39
CA PHE A 135 0.52 3.82 5.40
C PHE A 135 1.37 2.54 5.36
N GLU A 136 2.70 2.69 5.43
CA GLU A 136 3.60 1.54 5.52
C GLU A 136 3.41 0.83 6.88
N HIS A 137 3.48 1.59 7.96
CA HIS A 137 3.26 1.12 9.32
C HIS A 137 2.75 2.26 10.21
N SER A 138 2.20 1.92 11.38
CA SER A 138 1.88 2.93 12.39
C SER A 138 3.15 3.54 13.00
N ASN A 139 3.07 4.79 13.49
CA ASN A 139 4.12 5.45 14.29
C ASN A 139 4.51 4.66 15.55
N ALA A 140 3.71 3.65 15.91
CA ALA A 140 4.00 2.64 16.91
C ALA A 140 5.30 1.84 16.69
N VAL A 141 5.81 1.81 15.47
CA VAL A 141 6.93 0.95 15.05
C VAL A 141 8.12 1.78 14.62
N LYS A 142 9.33 1.38 15.02
CA LYS A 142 10.58 2.04 14.61
C LYS A 142 10.81 2.00 13.08
N GLY A 143 10.24 1.03 12.39
CA GLY A 143 10.36 0.85 10.94
C GLY A 143 9.95 -0.54 10.49
N VAL A 144 9.76 -0.68 9.17
CA VAL A 144 9.61 -1.97 8.48
C VAL A 144 10.90 -2.28 7.77
N PHE A 145 11.45 -3.46 8.03
CA PHE A 145 12.74 -3.88 7.50
C PHE A 145 12.60 -5.05 6.55
N PHE A 146 13.55 -5.18 5.65
CA PHE A 146 13.58 -6.21 4.63
C PHE A 146 14.93 -6.90 4.61
N THR A 147 14.93 -8.10 4.04
CA THR A 147 16.12 -8.93 3.76
C THR A 147 16.08 -9.34 2.29
N CYS A 148 17.25 -9.62 1.73
CA CYS A 148 17.40 -10.01 0.35
C CYS A 148 18.41 -11.15 0.27
N GLU A 149 18.02 -12.28 -0.31
CA GLU A 149 18.89 -13.47 -0.39
C GLU A 149 20.21 -13.19 -1.12
N LEU A 150 20.19 -12.27 -2.11
CA LEU A 150 21.37 -11.88 -2.86
C LEU A 150 22.41 -11.17 -1.99
N LEU A 151 21.93 -10.39 -1.02
CA LEU A 151 22.76 -9.67 -0.05
C LEU A 151 22.98 -10.48 1.24
N GLY A 152 22.32 -11.62 1.39
CA GLY A 152 22.35 -12.45 2.60
C GLY A 152 21.32 -11.99 3.63
N ASP A 153 20.85 -12.94 4.43
CA ASP A 153 19.72 -12.76 5.35
C ASP A 153 20.04 -11.89 6.58
N ASP A 154 21.32 -11.61 6.83
CA ASP A 154 21.78 -10.78 7.95
C ASP A 154 21.66 -9.28 7.67
N ILE A 155 21.60 -8.91 6.39
CA ILE A 155 21.50 -7.50 6.01
C ILE A 155 20.02 -7.13 6.10
N VAL A 156 19.68 -6.41 7.17
CA VAL A 156 18.34 -5.97 7.50
C VAL A 156 18.28 -4.45 7.34
N LEU A 157 17.60 -3.98 6.30
CA LEU A 157 17.54 -2.55 5.94
C LEU A 157 16.11 -2.13 5.58
N THR A 158 15.86 -0.83 5.46
CA THR A 158 14.60 -0.33 4.90
C THR A 158 14.47 -0.72 3.43
N ARG A 159 13.26 -0.61 2.86
CA ARG A 159 13.01 -0.99 1.47
C ARG A 159 13.90 -0.23 0.47
N ASP A 160 14.09 1.06 0.68
CA ASP A 160 14.82 1.92 -0.25
C ASP A 160 16.34 1.69 -0.13
N GLU A 161 16.86 1.61 1.09
CA GLU A 161 18.25 1.21 1.32
C GLU A 161 18.54 -0.18 0.76
N MET A 162 17.60 -1.12 0.89
CA MET A 162 17.72 -2.46 0.33
C MET A 162 17.82 -2.41 -1.20
N LYS A 163 16.97 -1.61 -1.87
CA LYS A 163 17.04 -1.42 -3.33
C LYS A 163 18.37 -0.80 -3.76
N GLN A 164 18.87 0.19 -3.04
CA GLN A 164 20.17 0.82 -3.32
C GLN A 164 21.33 -0.17 -3.17
N ASN A 165 21.32 -0.99 -2.12
CA ASN A 165 22.36 -2.01 -1.94
C ASN A 165 22.27 -3.12 -2.98
N VAL A 166 21.05 -3.54 -3.37
CA VAL A 166 20.86 -4.49 -4.48
C VAL A 166 21.40 -3.91 -5.77
N GLU A 167 21.12 -2.62 -6.06
CA GLU A 167 21.66 -1.94 -7.23
C GLU A 167 23.19 -1.90 -7.22
N ALA A 168 23.80 -1.44 -6.12
CA ALA A 168 25.25 -1.37 -5.99
C ALA A 168 25.91 -2.75 -6.15
N PHE A 169 25.31 -3.79 -5.55
CA PHE A 169 25.77 -5.16 -5.70
C PHE A 169 25.68 -5.59 -7.17
N LEU A 170 24.53 -5.45 -7.83
CA LEU A 170 24.37 -5.87 -9.22
C LEU A 170 25.31 -5.12 -10.17
N ARG A 171 25.55 -3.82 -9.95
CA ARG A 171 26.55 -3.05 -10.71
C ARG A 171 27.96 -3.60 -10.54
N SER A 172 28.36 -3.99 -9.33
CA SER A 172 29.66 -4.62 -9.09
C SER A 172 29.83 -6.01 -9.72
N GLN A 173 28.72 -6.65 -10.13
CA GLN A 173 28.72 -7.97 -10.75
C GLN A 173 28.66 -7.90 -12.29
N MET A 174 28.61 -6.70 -12.87
CA MET A 174 28.55 -6.53 -14.32
C MET A 174 29.79 -7.05 -15.04
N ASP A 175 30.96 -7.04 -14.37
CA ASP A 175 32.22 -7.55 -14.93
C ASP A 175 32.23 -9.08 -15.10
N GLU A 176 31.40 -9.81 -14.36
CA GLU A 176 31.33 -11.27 -14.45
C GLU A 176 30.28 -11.75 -15.46
N ASP A 177 29.04 -11.27 -15.33
CA ASP A 177 27.94 -11.62 -16.25
C ASP A 177 27.05 -10.40 -16.47
N SER A 178 27.46 -9.55 -17.41
CA SER A 178 26.81 -8.27 -17.72
C SER A 178 25.34 -8.44 -18.14
N ILE A 179 25.02 -9.47 -18.93
CA ILE A 179 23.67 -9.77 -19.41
C ILE A 179 22.76 -10.12 -18.22
N VAL A 180 23.22 -11.03 -17.35
CA VAL A 180 22.44 -11.46 -16.19
C VAL A 180 22.29 -10.34 -15.17
N ALA A 181 23.36 -9.60 -14.87
CA ALA A 181 23.34 -8.51 -13.89
C ALA A 181 22.41 -7.37 -14.31
N SER A 182 22.51 -6.92 -15.55
CA SER A 182 21.65 -5.85 -16.11
C SER A 182 20.18 -6.27 -16.19
N ALA A 183 19.91 -7.52 -16.58
CA ALA A 183 18.56 -8.07 -16.55
C ALA A 183 18.00 -8.08 -15.11
N LEU A 184 18.76 -8.56 -14.12
CA LEU A 184 18.33 -8.54 -12.72
C LEU A 184 18.04 -7.13 -12.20
N MET A 185 18.82 -6.13 -12.63
CA MET A 185 18.53 -4.72 -12.33
C MET A 185 17.19 -4.29 -12.94
N LEU A 186 16.96 -4.65 -14.21
CA LEU A 186 15.69 -4.39 -14.90
C LEU A 186 14.50 -4.97 -14.14
N PHE A 187 14.59 -6.22 -13.70
CA PHE A 187 13.50 -6.89 -13.01
C PHE A 187 13.27 -6.35 -11.59
N SER A 188 14.34 -6.07 -10.85
CA SER A 188 14.28 -5.86 -9.39
C SER A 188 14.12 -4.39 -8.97
N LEU A 189 14.60 -3.45 -9.78
CA LEU A 189 14.69 -2.03 -9.40
C LEU A 189 13.60 -1.16 -10.03
N ASN A 190 12.77 -1.73 -10.91
CA ASN A 190 11.71 -1.01 -11.62
C ASN A 190 10.31 -1.46 -11.17
N GLY A 191 9.34 -0.53 -11.24
CA GLY A 191 7.92 -0.84 -11.00
C GLY A 191 7.35 -1.77 -12.08
N SER A 192 6.24 -2.44 -11.77
CA SER A 192 5.72 -3.53 -12.62
C SER A 192 5.44 -3.11 -14.06
N GLU A 193 4.78 -1.97 -14.25
CA GLU A 193 4.44 -1.47 -15.58
C GLU A 193 5.70 -1.07 -16.37
N LYS A 194 6.56 -0.25 -15.75
CA LYS A 194 7.80 0.23 -16.37
C LYS A 194 8.71 -0.93 -16.78
N ARG A 195 8.84 -1.94 -15.92
CA ARG A 195 9.59 -3.16 -16.20
C ARG A 195 9.02 -3.90 -17.40
N LYS A 196 7.70 -4.10 -17.46
CA LYS A 196 7.04 -4.80 -18.57
C LYS A 196 7.29 -4.09 -19.89
N VAL A 197 7.02 -2.79 -19.95
CA VAL A 197 7.21 -1.96 -21.15
C VAL A 197 8.68 -1.96 -21.62
N ALA A 198 9.62 -1.84 -20.68
CA ALA A 198 11.05 -1.89 -20.99
C ALA A 198 11.46 -3.27 -21.55
N THR A 199 11.03 -4.35 -20.89
CA THR A 199 11.34 -5.73 -21.30
C THR A 199 10.79 -6.04 -22.69
N GLU A 200 9.54 -5.67 -22.97
CA GLU A 200 8.93 -5.86 -24.30
C GLU A 200 9.68 -5.07 -25.39
N THR A 201 10.15 -3.87 -25.07
CA THR A 201 10.89 -3.04 -26.03
C THR A 201 12.28 -3.62 -26.30
N LEU A 202 12.99 -4.05 -25.26
CA LEU A 202 14.30 -4.71 -25.38
C LEU A 202 14.21 -6.03 -26.16
N GLN A 203 13.21 -6.86 -25.86
CA GLN A 203 12.96 -8.10 -26.59
C GLN A 203 12.78 -7.83 -28.09
N LYS A 204 12.00 -6.80 -28.47
CA LYS A 204 11.82 -6.42 -29.87
C LYS A 204 13.12 -5.98 -30.54
N TYR A 205 13.97 -5.21 -29.86
CA TYR A 205 15.26 -4.81 -30.43
C TYR A 205 16.16 -6.01 -30.71
N ILE A 206 16.31 -6.91 -29.73
CA ILE A 206 17.15 -8.11 -29.89
C ILE A 206 16.55 -9.06 -30.94
N GLN A 207 15.23 -9.26 -30.93
CA GLN A 207 14.54 -10.13 -31.88
C GLN A 207 14.66 -9.63 -33.33
N ASN A 208 14.53 -8.32 -33.57
CA ASN A 208 14.69 -7.75 -34.91
C ASN A 208 16.08 -8.02 -35.50
N ILE A 209 17.13 -7.98 -34.65
CA ILE A 209 18.50 -8.28 -35.06
C ILE A 209 18.66 -9.77 -35.39
N ILE A 210 18.11 -10.65 -34.55
CA ILE A 210 18.16 -12.11 -34.79
C ILE A 210 17.42 -12.49 -36.08
N GLU A 211 16.24 -11.91 -36.32
CA GLU A 211 15.41 -12.24 -37.50
C GLU A 211 15.95 -11.62 -38.79
N ASN A 212 16.60 -10.45 -38.70
CA ASN A 212 17.07 -9.70 -39.85
C ASN A 212 18.49 -9.16 -39.61
N PRO A 213 19.50 -10.04 -39.47
CA PRO A 213 20.85 -9.63 -39.13
C PRO A 213 21.39 -8.64 -40.16
N ASP A 214 21.20 -8.87 -41.46
CA ASP A 214 21.77 -8.05 -42.55
C ASP A 214 21.16 -6.65 -42.69
N GLN A 215 20.10 -6.31 -41.94
CA GLN A 215 19.45 -5.01 -42.05
C GLN A 215 20.08 -3.98 -41.09
N PRO A 216 20.86 -3.01 -41.59
CA PRO A 216 21.63 -2.08 -40.73
C PRO A 216 20.73 -1.16 -39.88
N LYS A 217 19.49 -0.92 -40.32
CA LYS A 217 18.52 -0.10 -39.56
C LYS A 217 18.18 -0.69 -38.19
N PHE A 218 18.28 -2.02 -38.02
CA PHE A 218 18.01 -2.69 -36.75
C PHE A 218 19.24 -2.77 -35.85
N ARG A 219 20.43 -2.53 -36.40
CA ARG A 219 21.70 -2.50 -35.66
C ARG A 219 21.98 -1.16 -34.99
N ARG A 220 21.17 -0.13 -35.24
CA ARG A 220 21.34 1.21 -34.67
C ARG A 220 20.07 1.72 -33.98
N ILE A 221 20.23 2.32 -32.81
CA ILE A 221 19.14 2.91 -32.01
C ILE A 221 19.51 4.35 -31.69
N ARG A 222 18.69 5.30 -32.14
CA ARG A 222 18.89 6.73 -31.89
C ARG A 222 18.62 7.08 -30.42
N LEU A 223 19.58 7.66 -29.70
CA LEU A 223 19.42 8.03 -28.28
C LEU A 223 18.38 9.14 -28.07
N ALA A 224 18.20 10.03 -29.06
CA ALA A 224 17.18 11.08 -29.05
C ALA A 224 15.73 10.57 -29.26
N ASN A 225 15.53 9.28 -29.55
CA ASN A 225 14.19 8.74 -29.77
C ASN A 225 13.38 8.73 -28.47
N LYS A 226 12.26 9.46 -28.43
CA LYS A 226 11.38 9.53 -27.24
C LYS A 226 10.92 8.17 -26.73
N ALA A 227 10.57 7.25 -27.64
CA ALA A 227 10.13 5.91 -27.24
C ALA A 227 11.28 5.12 -26.59
N PHE A 228 12.51 5.29 -27.07
CA PHE A 228 13.68 4.69 -26.43
C PHE A 228 13.95 5.31 -25.05
N GLN A 229 13.91 6.65 -24.96
CA GLN A 229 14.15 7.37 -23.71
C GLN A 229 13.17 7.00 -22.62
N GLU A 230 11.87 7.01 -22.92
CA GLU A 230 10.80 6.74 -21.96
C GLU A 230 10.74 5.27 -21.53
N ARG A 231 10.98 4.34 -22.47
CA ARG A 231 10.77 2.90 -22.23
C ARG A 231 12.03 2.20 -21.75
N VAL A 232 13.20 2.53 -22.30
CA VAL A 232 14.46 1.81 -22.04
C VAL A 232 15.39 2.66 -21.18
N LEU A 233 15.74 3.88 -21.60
CA LEU A 233 16.72 4.69 -20.89
C LEU A 233 16.24 5.08 -19.48
N ALA A 234 14.95 5.35 -19.32
CA ALA A 234 14.38 5.64 -18.01
C ALA A 234 14.39 4.42 -17.07
N ALA A 235 14.44 3.19 -17.58
CA ALA A 235 14.41 1.97 -16.79
C ALA A 235 15.82 1.58 -16.33
N LYS A 236 15.98 1.33 -15.02
CA LYS A 236 17.27 0.91 -14.46
C LYS A 236 17.68 -0.45 -15.05
N GLY A 237 18.90 -0.57 -15.58
CA GLY A 237 19.38 -1.78 -16.24
C GLY A 237 19.00 -1.88 -17.71
N GLY A 238 18.16 -0.97 -18.25
CA GLY A 238 17.71 -1.05 -19.64
C GLY A 238 18.82 -0.72 -20.64
N ARG A 239 19.56 0.37 -20.40
CA ARG A 239 20.73 0.75 -21.21
C ARG A 239 21.87 -0.24 -21.01
N GLU A 240 22.17 -0.58 -19.76
CA GLU A 240 23.23 -1.52 -19.41
C GLU A 240 23.02 -2.91 -20.04
N PHE A 241 21.76 -3.31 -20.24
CA PHE A 241 21.44 -4.56 -20.93
C PHE A 241 21.76 -4.53 -22.42
N LEU A 242 21.51 -3.40 -23.11
CA LEU A 242 21.90 -3.26 -24.51
C LEU A 242 23.42 -3.24 -24.66
N GLU A 243 24.12 -2.54 -23.78
CA GLU A 243 25.58 -2.54 -23.74
C GLU A 243 26.13 -3.96 -23.52
N ALA A 244 25.51 -4.73 -22.61
CA ALA A 244 25.84 -6.13 -22.38
C ALA A 244 25.58 -7.05 -23.59
N CYS A 245 24.63 -6.68 -24.46
CA CYS A 245 24.36 -7.38 -25.73
C CYS A 245 25.35 -6.99 -26.84
N GLY A 246 26.24 -6.02 -26.60
CA GLY A 246 27.26 -5.58 -27.58
C GLY A 246 26.92 -4.27 -28.30
N PHE A 247 25.93 -3.51 -27.84
CA PHE A 247 25.72 -2.15 -28.32
C PHE A 247 26.75 -1.19 -27.71
N GLU A 248 27.27 -0.29 -28.55
CA GLU A 248 28.24 0.73 -28.17
C GLU A 248 27.69 2.11 -28.54
N GLU A 249 28.00 3.12 -27.73
CA GLU A 249 27.64 4.50 -28.04
C GLU A 249 28.57 5.06 -29.13
N ARG A 250 27.97 5.60 -30.21
CA ARG A 250 28.69 6.20 -31.34
C ARG A 250 28.00 7.46 -31.82
N MET A 251 28.80 8.39 -32.34
CA MET A 251 28.31 9.57 -33.05
C MET A 251 28.15 9.21 -34.53
N GLU A 252 26.92 9.11 -35.00
CA GLU A 252 26.60 8.82 -36.40
C GLU A 252 25.66 9.88 -36.99
N PRO A 253 25.77 10.20 -38.28
CA PRO A 253 24.82 11.08 -38.94
C PRO A 253 23.48 10.36 -39.13
N PHE A 254 22.36 11.03 -38.82
CA PHE A 254 21.01 10.45 -39.01
C PHE A 254 20.73 10.08 -40.48
N SER A 255 21.19 10.94 -41.39
CA SER A 255 21.17 10.76 -42.84
C SER A 255 22.46 11.29 -43.45
N GLU A 256 22.83 10.86 -44.66
CA GLU A 256 24.02 11.37 -45.35
C GLU A 256 24.01 12.91 -45.39
N GLY A 257 25.04 13.52 -44.81
CA GLY A 257 25.21 14.99 -44.73
C GLY A 257 24.51 15.69 -43.55
N ALA A 258 23.82 14.97 -42.67
CA ALA A 258 23.26 15.53 -41.45
C ALA A 258 24.30 15.71 -40.33
N GLU A 259 23.94 16.48 -39.30
CA GLU A 259 24.74 16.62 -38.09
C GLU A 259 24.89 15.26 -37.39
N LEU A 260 26.02 15.09 -36.71
CA LEU A 260 26.31 13.89 -35.93
C LEU A 260 25.44 13.87 -34.68
N GLU A 261 24.78 12.74 -34.45
CA GLU A 261 23.97 12.50 -33.26
C GLU A 261 24.40 11.23 -32.54
N GLU A 262 24.02 11.09 -31.28
CA GLU A 262 24.33 9.91 -30.47
C GLU A 262 23.41 8.72 -30.83
N PHE A 263 24.02 7.58 -31.13
CA PHE A 263 23.37 6.31 -31.38
C PHE A 263 23.99 5.19 -30.53
N LEU A 264 23.17 4.20 -30.17
CA LEU A 264 23.65 2.88 -29.75
C LEU A 264 23.73 1.99 -30.99
N VAL A 265 24.91 1.47 -31.29
CA VAL A 265 25.19 0.67 -32.48
C VAL A 265 25.81 -0.66 -32.07
N ILE A 266 25.27 -1.77 -32.58
CA ILE A 266 25.88 -3.09 -32.40
C ILE A 266 26.85 -3.38 -33.56
N ASN A 267 28.05 -3.84 -33.21
CA ASN A 267 29.06 -4.24 -34.20
C ASN A 267 28.64 -5.48 -34.98
N ASP A 268 29.11 -5.59 -36.22
CA ASP A 268 28.77 -6.70 -37.12
C ASP A 268 29.11 -8.07 -36.49
N ASP A 269 30.31 -8.21 -35.92
CA ASP A 269 30.75 -9.43 -35.22
C ASP A 269 29.80 -9.82 -34.06
N LYS A 270 29.22 -8.83 -33.37
CA LYS A 270 28.31 -9.05 -32.23
C LYS A 270 26.87 -9.27 -32.69
N ALA A 271 26.47 -8.66 -33.79
CA ALA A 271 25.17 -8.86 -34.41
C ALA A 271 25.04 -10.27 -35.02
N GLU A 272 26.15 -10.83 -35.53
CA GLU A 272 26.22 -12.19 -36.06
C GLU A 272 26.32 -13.27 -34.97
N ASP A 273 26.65 -12.91 -33.73
CA ASP A 273 26.62 -13.81 -32.57
C ASP A 273 25.18 -14.05 -32.09
N VAL A 274 24.42 -14.77 -32.91
CA VAL A 274 23.02 -15.15 -32.64
C VAL A 274 22.92 -15.96 -31.34
N ALA A 275 23.94 -16.74 -30.98
CA ALA A 275 23.93 -17.54 -29.76
C ALA A 275 23.86 -16.65 -28.52
N SER A 276 24.69 -15.59 -28.44
CA SER A 276 24.66 -14.63 -27.34
C SER A 276 23.36 -13.83 -27.31
N LEU A 277 22.83 -13.41 -28.46
CA LEU A 277 21.57 -12.67 -28.54
C LEU A 277 20.35 -13.54 -28.11
N VAL A 278 20.32 -14.82 -28.49
CA VAL A 278 19.30 -15.77 -28.04
C VAL A 278 19.39 -15.99 -26.53
N GLN A 279 20.60 -16.06 -25.96
CA GLN A 279 20.77 -16.14 -24.51
C GLN A 279 20.25 -14.89 -23.81
N ALA A 280 20.53 -13.69 -24.34
CA ALA A 280 20.01 -12.44 -23.80
C ALA A 280 18.47 -12.43 -23.82
N LEU A 281 17.87 -12.94 -24.89
CA LEU A 281 16.41 -13.07 -25.02
C LEU A 281 15.82 -14.07 -24.03
N ASP A 282 16.44 -15.24 -23.81
CA ASP A 282 16.03 -16.21 -22.76
C ASP A 282 16.07 -15.59 -21.37
N VAL A 283 17.11 -14.80 -21.07
CA VAL A 283 17.23 -14.11 -19.77
C VAL A 283 16.11 -13.08 -19.59
N LEU A 284 15.73 -12.33 -20.63
CA LEU A 284 14.59 -11.40 -20.56
C LEU A 284 13.24 -12.12 -20.44
N GLN A 285 13.07 -13.29 -21.04
CA GLN A 285 11.81 -14.04 -20.99
C GLN A 285 11.63 -14.79 -19.67
N THR A 286 12.72 -15.33 -19.12
CA THR A 286 12.71 -16.14 -17.89
C THR A 286 13.05 -15.34 -16.63
N GLY A 287 13.42 -14.08 -16.79
CA GLY A 287 13.84 -13.20 -15.72
C GLY A 287 12.77 -12.99 -14.64
N GLN A 288 13.21 -13.05 -13.39
CA GLN A 288 12.38 -12.76 -12.23
C GLN A 288 13.05 -11.73 -11.33
N PRO A 289 12.27 -10.86 -10.67
CA PRO A 289 12.82 -9.89 -9.72
C PRO A 289 13.47 -10.62 -8.53
N VAL A 290 14.56 -10.05 -8.03
CA VAL A 290 15.19 -10.49 -6.79
C VAL A 290 14.18 -10.29 -5.64
N PRO A 291 13.82 -11.36 -4.91
CA PRO A 291 12.78 -11.28 -3.89
C PRO A 291 13.30 -10.50 -2.67
N ILE A 292 12.74 -9.32 -2.44
CA ILE A 292 12.93 -8.55 -1.21
C ILE A 292 11.88 -9.00 -0.20
N LYS A 293 12.31 -9.71 0.84
CA LYS A 293 11.45 -10.34 1.84
C LYS A 293 11.29 -9.46 3.07
N LEU A 294 10.09 -9.41 3.63
CA LEU A 294 9.85 -8.74 4.91
C LEU A 294 10.66 -9.44 6.02
N HIS A 295 11.53 -8.67 6.68
CA HIS A 295 12.16 -9.12 7.91
C HIS A 295 11.19 -8.92 9.07
N ARG A 296 10.73 -10.03 9.64
CA ARG A 296 9.71 -10.01 10.71
C ARG A 296 10.19 -9.40 12.02
N ASN A 297 11.51 -9.19 12.17
CA ASN A 297 12.13 -8.61 13.35
C ASN A 297 11.58 -9.16 14.68
N PRO A 298 11.69 -10.49 14.91
CA PRO A 298 11.15 -11.12 16.11
C PRO A 298 11.88 -10.60 17.34
N ALA A 299 11.13 -9.96 18.23
CA ALA A 299 11.63 -9.49 19.51
C ALA A 299 10.90 -10.20 20.65
N ILE A 300 11.67 -10.84 21.53
CA ILE A 300 11.15 -11.49 22.74
C ILE A 300 11.46 -10.57 23.91
N TYR A 301 10.44 -10.26 24.69
CA TYR A 301 10.55 -9.44 25.87
C TYR A 301 10.06 -10.24 27.08
N ARG A 302 10.74 -10.06 28.21
CA ARG A 302 10.31 -10.57 29.51
C ARG A 302 9.47 -9.51 30.20
N LEU A 303 8.28 -9.88 30.67
CA LEU A 303 7.40 -9.04 31.46
C LEU A 303 7.73 -9.23 32.92
N GLU A 304 8.06 -8.14 33.60
CA GLU A 304 8.05 -8.16 35.06
C GLU A 304 6.60 -8.30 35.56
N PRO A 305 6.35 -8.94 36.74
CA PRO A 305 5.01 -9.33 37.19
C PRO A 305 3.96 -8.20 37.19
N ASN A 306 4.37 -6.94 37.35
CA ASN A 306 3.50 -5.76 37.39
C ASN A 306 3.72 -4.78 36.22
N GLN A 307 4.51 -5.17 35.21
CA GLN A 307 4.80 -4.29 34.07
C GLN A 307 3.69 -4.40 33.02
N LEU A 308 2.95 -3.29 32.84
CA LEU A 308 2.01 -3.16 31.74
C LEU A 308 2.79 -2.95 30.43
N ILE A 309 2.42 -3.68 29.39
CA ILE A 309 2.94 -3.44 28.04
C ILE A 309 2.43 -2.07 27.60
N PRO A 310 3.31 -1.10 27.29
CA PRO A 310 2.86 0.16 26.73
C PRO A 310 2.19 -0.13 25.39
N ASN A 311 0.89 0.11 25.31
CA ASN A 311 0.23 0.20 24.02
C ASN A 311 0.77 1.45 23.33
N PRO A 312 1.31 1.32 22.10
CA PRO A 312 1.77 2.48 21.37
C PRO A 312 0.60 3.44 21.18
N LYS A 313 0.85 4.74 21.31
CA LYS A 313 -0.15 5.76 21.01
C LYS A 313 -0.40 5.74 19.51
N LEU A 314 -1.50 5.11 19.11
CA LEU A 314 -1.92 5.07 17.72
C LEU A 314 -2.55 6.43 17.36
N PRO A 315 -2.26 6.99 16.17
CA PRO A 315 -2.92 8.19 15.69
C PRO A 315 -4.45 8.01 15.70
N PRO A 316 -5.25 9.07 15.91
CA PRO A 316 -6.71 9.01 15.80
C PRO A 316 -7.16 8.40 14.46
N ASP A 317 -6.44 8.71 13.39
CA ASP A 317 -6.65 8.21 12.02
C ASP A 317 -6.44 6.70 11.86
N PHE A 318 -5.86 6.01 12.86
CA PHE A 318 -5.76 4.54 12.86
C PHE A 318 -7.12 3.87 13.05
N PHE A 319 -8.02 4.53 13.78
CA PHE A 319 -9.34 3.99 14.06
C PHE A 319 -10.28 4.42 12.93
N GLU A 320 -10.95 3.45 12.30
CA GLU A 320 -11.99 3.73 11.29
C GLU A 320 -13.08 4.67 11.86
N LEU A 321 -13.34 4.53 13.17
CA LEU A 321 -14.17 5.42 13.96
C LEU A 321 -13.50 5.72 15.30
N SER A 322 -13.28 6.99 15.61
CA SER A 322 -12.94 7.42 16.97
C SER A 322 -14.08 7.09 17.96
N GLY A 323 -13.80 6.88 19.25
CA GLY A 323 -14.86 6.63 20.25
C GLY A 323 -15.90 7.75 20.37
N VAL A 324 -15.53 8.98 19.99
CA VAL A 324 -16.45 10.12 19.88
C VAL A 324 -17.27 10.05 18.58
N GLU A 325 -16.65 9.58 17.50
CA GLU A 325 -17.31 9.35 16.22
C GLU A 325 -18.25 8.14 16.29
N PHE A 326 -17.95 7.09 17.05
CA PHE A 326 -18.83 5.94 17.27
C PHE A 326 -20.15 6.32 17.95
N LYS A 327 -20.12 7.21 18.95
CA LYS A 327 -21.34 7.73 19.58
C LYS A 327 -22.15 8.60 18.63
N LYS A 328 -21.47 9.40 17.79
CA LYS A 328 -22.11 10.20 16.74
C LYS A 328 -22.65 9.32 15.61
N GLU A 329 -21.94 8.26 15.24
CA GLU A 329 -22.35 7.26 14.25
C GLU A 329 -23.52 6.45 14.77
N GLN A 330 -23.57 6.11 16.06
CA GLN A 330 -24.74 5.50 16.68
C GLN A 330 -25.96 6.43 16.57
N ALA A 331 -25.81 7.71 16.90
CA ALA A 331 -26.89 8.70 16.76
C ALA A 331 -27.30 8.92 15.28
N LEU A 332 -26.32 8.94 14.36
CA LEU A 332 -26.54 9.04 12.92
C LEU A 332 -27.16 7.77 12.34
N LYS A 333 -26.82 6.58 12.84
CA LYS A 333 -27.43 5.30 12.48
C LYS A 333 -28.85 5.22 12.99
N THR A 334 -29.14 5.70 14.20
CA THR A 334 -30.51 5.86 14.68
C THR A 334 -31.30 6.80 13.76
N ALA A 335 -30.73 7.95 13.39
CA ALA A 335 -31.34 8.88 12.44
C ALA A 335 -31.41 8.32 11.00
N GLN A 336 -30.47 7.47 10.59
CA GLN A 336 -30.48 6.79 9.29
C GLN A 336 -31.51 5.67 9.26
N VAL A 337 -31.72 4.92 10.35
CA VAL A 337 -32.81 3.95 10.48
C VAL A 337 -34.15 4.67 10.38
N GLU A 338 -34.29 5.84 11.02
CA GLU A 338 -35.44 6.71 10.83
C GLU A 338 -35.57 7.18 9.36
N LYS A 339 -34.47 7.57 8.70
CA LYS A 339 -34.46 7.94 7.26
C LYS A 339 -34.59 6.77 6.29
N LEU A 340 -34.34 5.52 6.69
CA LEU A 340 -34.54 4.33 5.87
C LEU A 340 -36.01 3.88 5.89
N THR A 341 -36.80 4.40 6.84
CA THR A 341 -38.27 4.32 6.76
C THR A 341 -38.85 5.31 5.73
N THR A 342 -38.03 6.20 5.17
CA THR A 342 -38.36 7.05 4.02
C THR A 342 -37.58 6.63 2.76
N LEU A 343 -38.18 6.78 1.58
CA LEU A 343 -37.62 6.28 0.31
C LEU A 343 -36.46 7.17 -0.16
N ARG A 344 -35.26 6.59 -0.36
CA ARG A 344 -34.03 7.29 -0.82
C ARG A 344 -33.40 6.62 -2.05
N THR A 345 -32.73 7.40 -2.90
CA THR A 345 -32.10 6.96 -4.18
C THR A 345 -30.77 6.22 -3.98
N ARG A 346 -30.40 5.37 -4.96
CA ARG A 346 -29.21 4.49 -4.96
C ARG A 346 -27.88 5.24 -4.84
N GLU A 347 -27.76 6.38 -5.51
CA GLU A 347 -26.56 7.23 -5.57
C GLU A 347 -26.13 7.77 -4.20
N MET A 348 -27.12 7.98 -3.31
CA MET A 348 -26.92 8.44 -1.96
C MET A 348 -26.37 7.35 -1.01
N ARG A 349 -26.45 6.07 -1.39
CA ARG A 349 -25.89 4.93 -0.62
C ARG A 349 -24.41 4.71 -0.96
N GLU A 350 -24.07 4.78 -2.24
CA GLU A 350 -22.70 4.58 -2.73
C GLU A 350 -21.76 5.71 -2.24
N ARG A 351 -22.27 6.94 -2.06
CA ARG A 351 -21.49 8.09 -1.55
C ARG A 351 -21.07 7.97 -0.07
N ASP A 352 -21.89 7.35 0.77
CA ASP A 352 -21.61 7.18 2.21
C ASP A 352 -20.60 6.04 2.46
N GLU A 353 -20.51 5.06 1.54
CA GLU A 353 -19.61 3.90 1.63
C GLU A 353 -18.15 4.22 1.27
N LEU A 354 -17.92 5.35 0.57
CA LEU A 354 -16.61 5.82 0.12
C LEU A 354 -15.85 6.67 1.16
N LEU A 355 -16.36 6.79 2.38
CA LEU A 355 -15.76 7.59 3.43
C LEU A 355 -14.63 6.83 4.14
N ARG A 356 -13.38 7.20 3.80
CA ARG A 356 -12.11 6.83 4.44
C ARG A 356 -11.76 5.33 4.38
N SER A 357 -11.08 4.93 3.31
CA SER A 357 -10.35 3.65 3.29
C SER A 357 -8.87 3.87 3.63
N TYR A 358 -8.49 3.62 4.89
CA TYR A 358 -7.08 3.57 5.28
C TYR A 358 -6.54 2.16 5.06
N ARG A 359 -5.45 2.04 4.30
CA ARG A 359 -4.83 0.74 4.01
C ARG A 359 -3.43 0.69 4.60
N TYR A 360 -3.25 -0.15 5.61
CA TYR A 360 -1.94 -0.48 6.17
C TYR A 360 -1.32 -1.64 5.39
N LYS A 361 -0.05 -1.50 4.97
CA LYS A 361 0.67 -2.57 4.26
C LYS A 361 1.21 -3.62 5.22
N TYR A 362 1.70 -3.20 6.40
CA TYR A 362 2.26 -4.09 7.40
C TYR A 362 1.56 -3.94 8.75
N THR A 363 1.57 -5.01 9.54
CA THR A 363 1.02 -5.07 10.89
C THR A 363 2.05 -5.60 11.88
N LEU A 364 1.93 -5.20 13.15
CA LEU A 364 2.67 -5.82 14.25
C LEU A 364 1.76 -6.77 15.01
N LEU A 365 2.20 -8.01 15.16
CA LEU A 365 1.57 -8.99 16.04
C LEU A 365 2.34 -9.03 17.36
N ARG A 366 1.62 -8.90 18.48
CA ARG A 366 2.15 -9.09 19.83
C ARG A 366 1.44 -10.27 20.48
N ILE A 367 2.19 -11.31 20.83
CA ILE A 367 1.68 -12.56 21.41
C ILE A 367 2.21 -12.65 22.83
N LYS A 368 1.32 -12.68 23.83
CA LYS A 368 1.67 -12.88 25.23
C LYS A 368 1.63 -14.37 25.56
N PHE A 369 2.71 -14.88 26.14
CA PHE A 369 2.81 -16.26 26.61
C PHE A 369 2.48 -16.38 28.11
N PRO A 370 2.04 -17.57 28.57
CA PRO A 370 1.72 -17.80 29.98
C PRO A 370 2.91 -17.60 30.94
N ASN A 371 4.14 -17.81 30.46
CA ASN A 371 5.38 -17.74 31.23
C ASN A 371 5.96 -16.31 31.36
N HIS A 372 5.12 -15.27 31.26
CA HIS A 372 5.53 -13.85 31.31
C HIS A 372 6.51 -13.41 30.21
N PHE A 373 6.51 -14.09 29.07
CA PHE A 373 7.18 -13.58 27.87
C PHE A 373 6.16 -13.00 26.89
N PHE A 374 6.57 -12.05 26.07
CA PHE A 374 5.81 -11.71 24.87
C PHE A 374 6.70 -11.61 23.64
N LEU A 375 6.17 -12.07 22.51
CA LEU A 375 6.79 -12.01 21.20
C LEU A 375 6.15 -10.88 20.40
N GLN A 376 6.97 -10.02 19.82
CA GLN A 376 6.56 -9.02 18.84
C GLN A 376 7.15 -9.38 17.48
N ILE A 377 6.31 -9.43 16.44
CA ILE A 377 6.73 -9.68 15.05
C ILE A 377 6.02 -8.73 14.09
N ALA A 378 6.72 -8.26 13.06
CA ALA A 378 6.15 -7.60 11.91
C ALA A 378 5.62 -8.64 10.90
N ASN A 379 4.48 -8.34 10.30
CA ASN A 379 3.84 -9.20 9.31
C ASN A 379 3.25 -8.36 8.17
N ASP A 380 3.13 -8.98 7.00
CA ASP A 380 2.51 -8.37 5.82
C ASP A 380 1.00 -8.65 5.83
N LEU A 381 0.18 -7.60 5.69
CA LEU A 381 -1.28 -7.71 5.63
C LEU A 381 -1.77 -8.24 4.27
N GLN A 382 -0.99 -8.05 3.21
CA GLN A 382 -1.31 -8.43 1.84
C GLN A 382 -0.77 -9.81 1.47
N ALA A 383 -0.08 -10.51 2.38
CA ALA A 383 0.29 -11.91 2.24
C ALA A 383 -0.93 -12.84 2.39
N ARG A 384 -1.97 -12.64 1.56
CA ARG A 384 -2.98 -13.66 1.31
C ARG A 384 -2.37 -14.65 0.32
N ARG A 385 -2.50 -15.94 0.67
CA ARG A 385 -1.99 -17.10 -0.06
C ARG A 385 -2.45 -17.14 -1.52
#